data_AF-A0A9W6QVD1-F1
#
_entry.id   AF-A0A9W6QVD1-F1
#
_cell.length_a   1.000
_cell.length_b   1.000
_cell.length_c   1.000
_cell.angle_alpha   90.00
_cell.angle_beta   90.00
_cell.angle_gamma   90.00
#
_symmetry.space_group_name_H-M   'P 1'
#
loop_
_entity.id
_entity.type
_entity.pdbx_description
1 polymer ?
#
loop_
_entity_poly.entity_id
_entity_poly.type
_entity_poly.pdbx_seq_one_letter_code
_entity_poly.pdbx_strand_id
1 'polypeptide(L)'
;MEISSEAVNPVFQDMLEQLKKITESLPKTRERMFEITGVAWSPDRMVKVVVGPRGQLVDLEIDPRVFRRPDATQLRATILDASSAAIRDVTGQLKELMEDQFPPEFTELRNQMQPERADAAEKSRLTDAQLYAERKEQR
;
A
#
# COMPACT_ATOMS: atom_id res chain seq x y z
N MET A 1 -21.09 36.66 39.49
CA MET A 1 -20.06 36.25 38.52
C MET A 1 -20.11 34.73 38.49
N GLU A 2 -21.11 34.19 37.82
CA GLU A 2 -21.33 32.75 37.70
C GLU A 2 -21.09 32.43 36.23
N ILE A 3 -19.93 31.85 35.94
CA ILE A 3 -19.67 31.25 34.63
C ILE A 3 -20.44 29.93 34.68
N SER A 4 -21.68 29.96 34.22
CA SER A 4 -22.50 28.76 34.03
C SER A 4 -21.69 27.73 33.23
N SER A 5 -21.51 26.55 33.81
CA SER A 5 -20.91 25.39 33.17
C SER A 5 -21.87 24.86 32.10
N GLU A 6 -21.94 25.57 30.98
CA GLU A 6 -22.72 25.15 29.83
C GLU A 6 -21.98 23.97 29.20
N ALA A 7 -22.60 22.80 29.34
CA ALA A 7 -22.22 21.47 28.85
C ALA A 7 -21.05 21.50 27.85
N VAL A 8 -19.93 20.86 28.22
CA VAL A 8 -18.92 20.43 27.24
C VAL A 8 -19.70 19.76 26.12
N ASN A 9 -19.72 20.41 24.96
CA ASN A 9 -20.59 20.07 23.85
C ASN A 9 -20.46 18.55 23.59
N PRO A 10 -21.54 17.76 23.60
CA PRO A 10 -21.47 16.30 23.46
C PRO A 10 -20.72 15.88 22.18
N VAL A 11 -20.75 16.71 21.14
CA VAL A 11 -19.96 16.55 19.91
C VAL A 11 -18.46 16.62 20.17
N PHE A 12 -18.03 17.53 21.05
CA PHE A 12 -16.63 17.69 21.43
C PHE A 12 -16.14 16.52 22.29
N GLN A 13 -16.99 15.99 23.16
CA GLN A 13 -16.67 14.80 23.96
C GLN A 13 -16.51 13.56 23.07
N ASP A 14 -17.45 13.34 22.14
CA ASP A 14 -17.39 12.24 21.20
C ASP A 14 -16.14 12.32 20.30
N MET A 15 -15.82 13.51 19.78
CA MET A 15 -14.60 13.73 18.98
C MET A 15 -13.31 13.47 19.77
N LEU A 16 -13.25 13.89 21.05
CA LEU A 16 -12.10 13.60 21.92
C LEU A 16 -11.97 12.11 22.21
N GLU A 17 -13.09 11.41 22.38
CA GLU A 17 -13.12 9.97 22.64
C GLU A 17 -12.70 9.17 21.41
N GLN A 18 -13.14 9.59 20.22
CA GLN A 18 -12.67 9.06 18.92
C GLN A 18 -11.16 9.30 18.73
N LEU A 19 -10.67 10.51 19.00
CA LEU A 19 -9.24 10.83 18.89
C LEU A 19 -8.40 9.97 19.84
N LYS A 20 -8.87 9.79 21.09
CA LYS A 20 -8.21 8.94 22.07
C LYS A 20 -8.10 7.49 21.58
N LYS A 21 -9.20 6.91 21.07
CA LYS A 21 -9.21 5.56 20.50
C LYS A 21 -8.24 5.41 19.33
N ILE A 22 -8.17 6.41 18.45
CA ILE A 22 -7.20 6.41 17.35
C ILE A 22 -5.77 6.39 17.91
N THR A 23 -5.44 7.29 18.84
CA THR A 23 -4.08 7.37 19.42
C THR A 23 -3.65 6.10 20.14
N GLU A 24 -4.56 5.41 20.83
CA GLU A 24 -4.28 4.14 21.51
C GLU A 24 -4.06 2.98 20.51
N SER A 25 -4.69 3.05 19.33
CA SER A 25 -4.57 2.02 18.30
C SER A 25 -3.33 2.20 17.40
N LEU A 26 -2.77 3.41 17.31
CA LEU A 26 -1.63 3.75 16.44
C LEU A 26 -0.41 2.82 16.56
N PRO A 27 0.09 2.45 17.76
CA PRO A 27 1.27 1.59 17.87
C PRO A 27 1.02 0.19 17.26
N LYS A 28 -0.15 -0.40 17.55
CA LYS A 28 -0.53 -1.74 17.05
C LYS A 28 -0.74 -1.73 15.53
N THR A 29 -1.25 -0.63 14.99
CA THR A 29 -1.41 -0.46 13.55
C THR A 29 -0.05 -0.30 12.86
N ARG A 30 0.85 0.46 13.48
CA ARG A 30 2.22 0.63 12.97
C ARG A 30 2.99 -0.69 12.95
N GLU A 31 2.87 -1.53 13.97
CA GLU A 31 3.45 -2.88 13.97
C GLU A 31 2.87 -3.73 12.83
N ARG A 32 1.54 -3.78 12.70
CA ARG A 32 0.88 -4.50 11.61
C ARG A 32 1.36 -4.03 10.24
N MET A 33 1.51 -2.73 10.02
CA MET A 33 2.05 -2.19 8.76
C MET A 33 3.45 -2.71 8.42
N PHE A 34 4.31 -2.97 9.43
CA PHE A 34 5.66 -3.50 9.20
C PHE A 34 5.68 -5.00 8.90
N GLU A 35 4.64 -5.74 9.29
CA GLU A 35 4.51 -7.18 9.06
C GLU A 35 3.87 -7.51 7.72
N ILE A 36 3.18 -6.56 7.09
CA ILE A 36 2.55 -6.76 5.77
C ILE A 36 3.64 -7.08 4.74
N THR A 37 3.40 -8.15 3.98
CA THR A 37 4.18 -8.52 2.80
C THR A 37 3.27 -8.66 1.60
N GLY A 38 3.77 -8.20 0.45
CA GLY A 38 3.11 -8.44 -0.83
C GLY A 38 3.64 -9.70 -1.45
N VAL A 39 2.76 -10.56 -1.97
CA VAL A 39 3.13 -11.83 -2.59
C VAL A 39 2.51 -11.93 -3.97
N ALA A 40 3.31 -12.30 -4.95
CA ALA A 40 2.78 -12.61 -6.28
C ALA A 40 3.50 -13.81 -6.91
N TRP A 41 2.74 -14.51 -7.74
CA TRP A 41 3.21 -15.63 -8.54
C TRP A 41 3.20 -15.25 -10.01
N SER A 42 4.13 -15.82 -10.77
CA SER A 42 4.03 -15.84 -12.22
C SER A 42 2.83 -16.69 -12.69
N PRO A 43 2.30 -16.45 -13.90
CA PRO A 43 1.14 -17.20 -14.41
C PRO A 43 1.34 -18.72 -14.46
N ASP A 44 2.57 -19.16 -14.70
CA ASP A 44 2.97 -20.57 -14.75
C ASP A 44 3.33 -21.16 -13.37
N ARG A 45 3.24 -20.36 -12.30
CA ARG A 45 3.61 -20.69 -10.92
C ARG A 45 5.06 -21.17 -10.76
N MET A 46 5.94 -20.73 -11.65
CA MET A 46 7.37 -21.04 -11.57
C MET A 46 8.18 -19.99 -10.82
N VAL A 47 7.67 -18.77 -10.68
CA VAL A 47 8.33 -17.69 -9.96
C VAL A 47 7.39 -17.16 -8.89
N LYS A 48 7.89 -17.03 -7.67
CA LYS A 48 7.22 -16.35 -6.57
C LYS A 48 8.06 -15.18 -6.11
N VAL A 49 7.45 -14.02 -5.99
CA VAL A 49 8.09 -12.82 -5.47
C VAL A 49 7.41 -12.40 -4.18
N VAL A 50 8.21 -12.11 -3.17
CA VAL A 50 7.75 -11.50 -1.91
C VAL A 50 8.42 -10.14 -1.74
N VAL A 51 7.62 -9.13 -1.48
CA VAL A 51 8.09 -7.78 -1.17
C VAL A 51 7.65 -7.36 0.23
N GLY A 52 8.49 -6.59 0.90
CA GLY A 52 8.15 -5.95 2.17
C GLY A 52 7.20 -4.75 1.98
N PRO A 53 6.79 -4.10 3.08
CA PRO A 53 5.81 -3.01 3.09
C PRO A 53 6.25 -1.77 2.31
N ARG A 54 7.55 -1.63 2.03
CA ARG A 54 8.14 -0.54 1.24
C ARG A 54 8.39 -0.90 -0.22
N GLY A 55 7.90 -2.05 -0.68
CA GLY A 55 8.16 -2.57 -2.02
C GLY A 55 9.57 -3.14 -2.22
N GLN A 56 10.36 -3.27 -1.15
CA GLN A 56 11.67 -3.92 -1.21
C GLN A 56 11.49 -5.42 -1.44
N LEU A 57 12.21 -5.99 -2.40
CA LEU A 57 12.28 -7.45 -2.61
C LEU A 57 12.92 -8.10 -1.38
N VAL A 58 12.19 -8.99 -0.71
CA VAL A 58 12.66 -9.70 0.50
C VAL A 58 12.84 -11.19 0.26
N ASP A 59 12.12 -11.77 -0.70
CA ASP A 59 12.27 -13.17 -1.09
C ASP A 59 11.92 -13.39 -2.57
N LEU A 60 12.57 -14.39 -3.18
CA LEU A 60 12.39 -14.79 -4.58
C LEU A 60 12.59 -16.31 -4.70
N GLU A 61 11.53 -17.02 -5.03
CA GLU A 61 11.58 -18.45 -5.33
C GLU A 61 11.48 -18.66 -6.85
N ILE A 62 12.39 -19.47 -7.41
CA ILE A 62 12.39 -19.85 -8.82
C ILE A 62 12.39 -21.38 -8.91
N ASP A 63 11.36 -21.93 -9.54
CA ASP A 63 11.23 -23.35 -9.76
C ASP A 63 12.33 -23.84 -10.74
N PRO A 64 13.06 -24.93 -10.42
CA PRO A 64 14.12 -25.45 -11.29
C PRO A 64 13.66 -25.82 -12.70
N ARG A 65 12.36 -26.04 -12.93
CA ARG A 65 11.78 -26.33 -14.24
C ARG A 65 12.05 -25.22 -15.25
N VAL A 66 12.20 -23.96 -14.81
CA VAL A 66 12.54 -22.82 -15.68
C VAL A 66 13.88 -23.04 -16.40
N PHE A 67 14.83 -23.74 -15.78
CA PHE A 67 16.14 -24.00 -16.37
C PHE A 67 16.15 -25.14 -17.40
N ARG A 68 15.06 -25.91 -17.54
CA ARG A 68 14.96 -26.99 -18.54
C ARG A 68 14.87 -26.46 -19.97
N ARG A 69 14.33 -25.25 -20.15
CA ARG A 69 14.32 -24.50 -21.40
C ARG A 69 14.81 -23.09 -21.09
N PRO A 70 16.13 -22.87 -21.05
CA PRO A 70 16.68 -21.60 -20.59
C PRO A 70 16.33 -20.47 -21.57
N ASP A 71 15.36 -19.64 -21.18
CA ASP A 71 15.07 -18.34 -21.80
C ASP A 71 15.24 -17.25 -20.74
N ALA A 72 16.44 -16.67 -20.70
CA ALA A 72 16.78 -15.63 -19.74
C ALA A 72 15.97 -14.34 -19.96
N THR A 73 15.56 -14.06 -21.20
CA THR A 73 14.76 -12.87 -21.51
C THR A 73 13.35 -13.01 -20.96
N GLN A 74 12.73 -14.18 -21.17
CA GLN A 74 11.41 -14.49 -20.63
C GLN A 74 11.42 -14.55 -19.09
N LEU A 75 12.43 -15.19 -18.49
CA LEU A 75 12.55 -15.26 -17.03
C LEU A 75 12.70 -13.87 -16.41
N ARG A 76 13.54 -13.00 -17.01
CA ARG A 76 13.68 -11.61 -16.56
C ARG A 76 12.33 -10.88 -16.59
N ALA A 77 11.59 -10.97 -17.68
CA ALA A 77 10.28 -10.33 -17.79
C ALA A 77 9.31 -10.86 -16.72
N THR A 78 9.28 -12.18 -16.54
CA THR A 78 8.43 -12.86 -15.54
C THR A 78 8.72 -12.38 -14.12
N ILE A 79 9.99 -12.24 -13.74
CA ILE A 79 10.38 -11.74 -12.41
C ILE A 79 9.95 -10.28 -12.22
N LEU A 80 10.12 -9.43 -13.24
CA LEU A 80 9.71 -8.03 -13.17
C LEU A 80 8.19 -7.89 -13.03
N ASP A 81 7.43 -8.67 -13.79
CA ASP A 81 5.96 -8.67 -13.73
C ASP A 81 5.45 -9.17 -12.38
N ALA A 82 6.01 -10.27 -11.86
CA ALA A 82 5.70 -10.77 -10.53
C ALA A 82 6.07 -9.76 -9.43
N SER A 83 7.22 -9.08 -9.56
CA SER A 83 7.61 -8.04 -8.59
C SER A 83 6.65 -6.86 -8.60
N SER A 84 6.24 -6.39 -9.78
CA SER A 84 5.23 -5.35 -9.95
C SER A 84 3.89 -5.75 -9.34
N ALA A 85 3.48 -7.01 -9.51
CA ALA A 85 2.26 -7.54 -8.92
C ALA A 85 2.34 -7.62 -7.39
N ALA A 86 3.47 -8.07 -6.82
CA ALA A 86 3.67 -8.11 -5.37
C ALA A 86 3.65 -6.70 -4.75
N ILE A 87 4.19 -5.69 -5.45
CA ILE A 87 4.11 -4.28 -5.02
C ILE A 87 2.66 -3.78 -5.01
N ARG A 88 1.86 -4.14 -6.01
CA ARG A 88 0.43 -3.80 -6.03
C ARG A 88 -0.32 -4.47 -4.89
N ASP A 89 -0.01 -5.72 -4.60
CA ASP A 89 -0.60 -6.48 -3.50
C ASP A 89 -0.32 -5.82 -2.13
N VAL A 90 0.93 -5.51 -1.82
CA VAL A 90 1.27 -4.83 -0.55
C VAL A 90 0.68 -3.43 -0.45
N THR A 91 0.62 -2.69 -1.55
CA THR A 91 0.02 -1.34 -1.59
C THR A 91 -1.49 -1.40 -1.36
N GLY A 92 -2.16 -2.42 -1.90
CA GLY A 92 -3.57 -2.70 -1.67
C GLY A 92 -3.84 -3.00 -0.20
N GLN A 93 -3.07 -3.91 0.40
CA GLN A 93 -3.19 -4.28 1.81
C GLN A 93 -2.94 -3.09 2.75
N LEU A 94 -1.94 -2.26 2.46
CA LEU A 94 -1.67 -1.04 3.23
C LEU A 94 -2.81 -0.03 3.14
N LYS A 95 -3.42 0.12 1.95
CA LYS A 95 -4.57 1.00 1.76
C LYS A 95 -5.77 0.53 2.57
N GLU A 96 -6.09 -0.76 2.52
CA GLU A 96 -7.18 -1.37 3.29
C GLU A 96 -6.98 -1.19 4.80
N LEU A 97 -5.76 -1.46 5.30
CA LEU A 97 -5.43 -1.26 6.71
C LEU A 97 -5.56 0.21 7.17
N MET A 98 -5.27 1.17 6.28
CA MET A 98 -5.46 2.60 6.58
C MET A 98 -6.94 2.99 6.54
N GLU A 99 -7.72 2.48 5.58
CA GLU A 99 -9.16 2.76 5.48
C GLU A 99 -9.94 2.26 6.71
N ASP A 100 -9.54 1.12 7.29
CA ASP A 100 -10.13 0.60 8.53
C ASP A 100 -9.84 1.44 9.79
N GLN A 101 -8.82 2.29 9.76
CA GLN A 101 -8.39 3.09 10.91
C GLN A 101 -9.08 4.46 11.02
N PHE A 102 -9.58 5.00 9.91
CA PHE A 102 -10.16 6.35 9.89
C PHE A 102 -11.69 6.28 9.74
N PRO A 103 -12.44 7.07 10.52
CA PRO A 103 -13.88 7.22 10.29
C PRO A 103 -14.17 7.67 8.85
N PRO A 104 -15.28 7.23 8.24
CA PRO A 104 -15.63 7.57 6.87
C PRO A 104 -15.72 9.09 6.64
N GLU A 105 -16.15 9.86 7.65
CA GLU A 105 -16.21 11.33 7.62
C GLU A 105 -14.81 11.96 7.40
N PHE A 106 -13.77 11.32 7.93
CA PHE A 106 -12.38 11.77 7.77
C PHE A 106 -11.85 11.47 6.35
N THR A 107 -12.30 10.36 5.75
CA THR A 107 -11.96 9.99 4.38
C THR A 107 -12.59 10.95 3.37
N GLU A 108 -13.85 11.35 3.58
CA GLU A 108 -14.53 12.37 2.78
C GLU A 108 -13.85 13.74 2.87
N LEU A 109 -13.52 14.18 4.09
CA LEU A 109 -12.83 15.45 4.33
C LEU A 109 -11.43 15.47 3.68
N ARG A 110 -10.69 14.35 3.76
CA ARG A 110 -9.38 14.19 3.11
C ARG A 110 -9.47 14.35 1.59
N ASN A 111 -10.50 13.76 0.97
CA ASN A 111 -10.72 13.85 -0.48
C ASN A 111 -11.09 15.28 -0.93
N GLN A 112 -11.82 16.03 -0.11
CA GLN A 112 -12.13 17.44 -0.37
C GLN A 112 -10.91 18.37 -0.21
N MET A 113 -10.01 18.07 0.74
CA MET A 113 -8.85 18.91 1.08
C MET A 113 -7.64 18.71 0.15
N GLN A 114 -7.53 17.57 -0.55
CA GLN A 114 -6.39 17.27 -1.44
C GLN A 114 -6.82 16.66 -2.78
N PRO A 115 -7.53 17.42 -3.63
CA PRO A 115 -7.98 16.94 -4.94
C PRO A 115 -6.80 16.55 -5.87
N GLU A 116 -5.67 17.27 -5.81
CA GLU A 116 -4.50 16.99 -6.67
C GLU A 116 -3.84 15.62 -6.38
N ARG A 117 -4.03 15.04 -5.19
CA ARG A 117 -3.51 13.69 -4.88
C ARG A 117 -4.35 12.58 -5.52
N ALA A 118 -5.64 12.80 -5.75
CA ALA A 118 -6.47 11.84 -6.46
C ALA A 118 -6.03 11.71 -7.92
N ASP A 119 -5.70 12.84 -8.57
CA ASP A 119 -5.14 12.87 -9.93
C ASP A 119 -3.71 12.31 -9.99
N ALA A 120 -2.90 12.51 -8.94
CA ALA A 120 -1.57 11.91 -8.84
C ALA A 120 -1.65 10.37 -8.69
N ALA A 121 -2.67 9.84 -8.01
CA ALA A 121 -2.91 8.40 -7.92
C ALA A 121 -3.27 7.77 -9.28
N GLU A 122 -3.88 8.54 -10.18
CA GLU A 122 -4.16 8.12 -11.56
C GLU A 122 -2.90 8.12 -12.44
N LYS A 123 -2.02 9.12 -12.29
CA LYS A 123 -0.71 9.16 -12.98
C LYS A 123 0.31 8.16 -12.40
N SER A 124 0.14 7.76 -11.14
CA SER A 124 0.98 6.78 -10.43
C SER A 124 0.65 5.32 -10.76
N ARG A 125 -0.23 5.05 -11.73
CA ARG A 125 -0.51 3.67 -12.19
C ARG A 125 0.69 3.01 -12.86
N LEU A 126 1.65 3.81 -13.35
CA LEU A 126 2.92 3.33 -13.86
C LEU A 126 3.84 2.98 -12.69
N THR A 127 4.26 1.71 -12.63
CA THR A 127 5.28 1.26 -11.70
C THR A 127 6.66 1.79 -12.09
N ASP A 128 7.58 1.91 -11.13
CA ASP A 128 8.97 2.32 -11.39
C ASP A 128 9.64 1.49 -12.50
N ALA A 129 9.27 0.21 -12.61
CA ALA A 129 9.73 -0.69 -13.67
C ALA A 129 9.25 -0.25 -15.06
N GLN A 130 8.00 0.19 -15.18
CA GLN A 130 7.43 0.71 -16.44
C GLN A 130 8.06 2.06 -16.82
N LEU A 131 8.24 2.95 -15.84
CA LEU A 131 8.93 4.24 -16.05
C LEU A 131 10.40 4.06 -16.45
N TYR A 132 11.05 3.00 -15.97
CA TYR A 132 12.41 2.66 -16.40
C TYR A 132 12.45 2.08 -17.81
N ALA A 133 11.51 1.20 -18.17
CA ALA A 133 11.41 0.63 -19.52
C ALA A 133 11.20 1.72 -20.58
N GLU A 134 10.28 2.66 -20.33
CA GLU A 134 10.01 3.79 -21.23
C GLU A 134 11.24 4.68 -21.44
N ARG A 135 11.97 5.02 -20.37
CA ARG A 135 13.23 5.79 -20.46
C ARG A 135 14.32 5.05 -21.24
N LYS A 136 14.29 3.72 -21.24
CA LYS A 136 15.25 2.90 -21.97
C LYS A 136 14.95 2.84 -23.47
N GLU A 137 13.67 2.82 -23.86
CA GLU A 137 13.25 2.82 -25.27
C GLU A 137 13.53 4.17 -25.96
N GLN A 138 13.62 5.26 -25.19
CA GLN A 138 13.93 6.60 -25.68
C GLN A 138 15.44 6.88 -25.84
N ARG A 139 16.32 5.91 -25.55
CA ARG A 139 17.78 6.01 -25.65
C ARG A 139 18.32 5.14 -26.77
#